data_AF-A0A3D2AYR5-F1
#
_entry.id   AF-A0A3D2AYR5-F1
#
_cell.length_a   1.000
_cell.length_b   1.000
_cell.length_c   1.000
_cell.angle_alpha   90.00
_cell.angle_beta   90.00
_cell.angle_gamma   90.00
#
_symmetry.space_group_name_H-M   'P 1'
#
loop_
_entity.id
_entity.type
_entity.pdbx_description
1 polymer ?
#
loop_
_entity_poly.entity_id
_entity_poly.type
_entity_poly.pdbx_seq_one_letter_code
_entity_poly.pdbx_strand_id
1 'polypeptide(L)'
;TSIADGLLPLRAGDLTFAHAQAFVDEFVTVADREIAQAVVWLHRRAKLVVEPSGATAFAAVLNRAAEGQFSSSERVVAILTGGNMAPETLMKCVALAG
;
A
#
# COMPACT_ATOMS: atom_id res chain seq x y z
N THR A 1 14.53 1.81 7.37
CA THR A 1 14.27 2.67 6.20
C THR A 1 13.32 1.96 5.28
N SER A 2 12.35 2.67 4.73
CA SER A 2 11.39 2.17 3.73
C SER A 2 11.06 3.31 2.76
N ILE A 3 10.59 2.99 1.56
CA ILE A 3 10.02 3.97 0.62
C ILE A 3 8.67 4.56 1.08
N ALA A 4 8.00 3.89 2.03
CA ALA A 4 6.75 4.35 2.64
C ALA A 4 7.03 5.12 3.95
N ASP A 5 7.69 6.27 3.82
CA ASP A 5 8.11 7.12 4.93
C ASP A 5 6.96 7.60 5.83
N GLY A 6 5.79 7.87 5.24
CA GLY A 6 4.56 8.22 5.96
C GLY A 6 4.06 7.14 6.93
N LEU A 7 4.59 5.91 6.86
CA LEU A 7 4.27 4.81 7.76
C LEU A 7 5.39 4.51 8.78
N LEU A 8 6.41 5.36 8.87
CA LEU A 8 7.53 5.21 9.81
C LEU A 8 7.43 5.97 11.16
N PRO A 9 6.25 6.34 11.72
CA PRO A 9 6.19 6.73 13.13
C PRO A 9 6.80 5.67 14.05
N LEU A 10 7.50 6.08 15.11
CA LEU A 10 8.17 5.18 16.06
C LEU A 10 7.21 4.21 16.76
N ARG A 11 5.96 4.63 16.99
CA ARG A 11 4.90 3.81 17.55
C ARG A 11 3.53 4.35 17.12
N ALA A 12 2.54 3.47 17.09
CA ALA A 12 1.13 3.87 17.05
C ALA A 12 0.75 4.64 18.32
N GLY A 13 -0.23 5.53 18.21
CA GLY A 13 -0.80 6.22 19.38
C GLY A 13 -1.58 5.25 20.26
N ASP A 14 -1.62 5.50 21.57
CA ASP A 14 -2.20 4.57 22.54
C ASP A 14 -3.67 4.25 22.23
N LEU A 15 -4.47 5.27 21.89
CA LEU A 15 -5.89 5.10 21.54
C LEU A 15 -6.09 4.33 20.23
N THR A 16 -5.33 4.66 19.18
CA THR A 16 -5.49 3.99 17.88
C THR A 16 -5.01 2.55 17.92
N PHE A 17 -3.95 2.28 18.68
CA PHE A 17 -3.46 0.92 18.89
C PHE A 17 -4.45 0.07 19.69
N ALA A 18 -5.08 0.62 20.73
CA ALA A 18 -6.12 -0.06 21.49
C ALA A 18 -7.34 -0.39 20.60
N HIS A 19 -7.77 0.54 19.75
CA HIS A 19 -8.84 0.28 18.78
C HIS A 19 -8.44 -0.78 17.75
N ALA A 20 -7.22 -0.72 17.22
CA ALA A 20 -6.76 -1.70 16.25
C ALA A 20 -6.74 -3.11 16.85
N GLN A 21 -6.25 -3.28 18.09
CA GLN A 21 -6.30 -4.57 18.77
C GLN A 21 -7.71 -5.12 18.99
N ALA A 22 -8.70 -4.24 19.19
CA ALA A 22 -10.07 -4.65 19.45
C ALA A 22 -10.87 -4.98 18.18
N PHE A 23 -10.54 -4.37 17.04
CA PHE A 23 -11.40 -4.36 15.85
C PHE A 23 -10.73 -4.77 14.54
N VAL A 24 -9.40 -4.84 14.46
CA VAL A 24 -8.70 -5.29 13.25
C VAL A 24 -8.51 -6.79 13.30
N ASP A 25 -9.04 -7.49 12.29
CA ASP A 25 -8.92 -8.95 12.19
C ASP A 25 -7.49 -9.40 11.89
N GLU A 26 -6.77 -8.65 11.06
CA GLU A 26 -5.44 -9.03 10.57
C GLU A 26 -4.57 -7.81 10.25
N PHE A 27 -3.28 -7.93 10.55
CA PHE A 27 -2.24 -7.01 10.06
C PHE A 27 -1.44 -7.68 8.95
N VAL A 28 -1.38 -7.02 7.80
CA VAL A 28 -0.64 -7.48 6.62
C VAL A 28 0.53 -6.56 6.37
N THR A 29 1.70 -7.15 6.13
CA THR A 29 2.90 -6.40 5.74
C THR A 29 3.16 -6.55 4.25
N VAL A 30 3.71 -5.51 3.63
CA VAL A 30 4.14 -5.50 2.23
C VAL A 30 5.57 -5.00 2.13
N ALA A 31 6.34 -5.57 1.21
CA ALA A 31 7.71 -5.17 0.95
C ALA A 31 7.77 -3.90 0.08
N ASP A 32 8.83 -3.11 0.22
CA ASP A 32 9.04 -1.90 -0.60
C ASP A 32 8.93 -2.15 -2.11
N ARG A 33 9.37 -3.32 -2.59
CA ARG A 33 9.24 -3.70 -4.00
C ARG A 33 7.78 -3.86 -4.43
N GLU A 34 6.95 -4.44 -3.58
CA GLU A 34 5.52 -4.66 -3.83
C GLU A 34 4.76 -3.32 -3.81
N ILE A 35 5.14 -2.43 -2.88
CA ILE A 35 4.64 -1.05 -2.84
C ILE A 35 4.99 -0.32 -4.14
N ALA A 36 6.24 -0.43 -4.61
CA ALA A 36 6.66 0.18 -5.87
C ALA A 36 5.88 -0.37 -7.08
N GLN A 37 5.66 -1.68 -7.15
CA GLN A 37 4.83 -2.31 -8.18
C GLN A 37 3.39 -1.81 -8.15
N ALA A 38 2.81 -1.65 -6.96
CA ALA A 38 1.48 -1.09 -6.76
C ALA A 38 1.37 0.36 -7.25
N VAL A 39 2.34 1.23 -6.91
CA VAL A 39 2.41 2.61 -7.41
C VAL A 39 2.48 2.64 -8.94
N VAL A 40 3.35 1.83 -9.54
CA VAL A 40 3.48 1.74 -11.00
C VAL A 40 2.20 1.23 -11.65
N TRP A 41 1.53 0.25 -11.03
CA TRP A 41 0.26 -0.27 -11.50
C TRP A 41 -0.82 0.81 -11.48
N LEU A 42 -0.99 1.50 -10.35
CA LEU A 42 -1.99 2.56 -10.17
C LEU A 42 -1.79 3.68 -11.19
N HIS A 43 -0.54 4.09 -11.42
CA HIS A 43 -0.21 5.09 -12.42
C HIS A 43 -0.51 4.59 -13.86
N ARG A 44 -0.05 3.38 -14.22
CA ARG A 44 -0.19 2.89 -15.61
C ARG A 44 -1.61 2.48 -15.97
N ARG A 45 -2.32 1.81 -15.05
CA ARG A 45 -3.63 1.18 -15.29
C ARG A 45 -4.79 2.05 -14.82
N ALA A 46 -4.73 2.56 -13.60
CA ALA A 46 -5.80 3.38 -13.02
C ALA A 46 -5.67 4.87 -13.32
N LYS A 47 -4.51 5.32 -13.85
CA LYS A 47 -4.20 6.75 -14.09
C LYS A 47 -4.27 7.60 -12.82
N LEU A 48 -3.99 6.98 -11.67
CA LEU A 48 -3.97 7.62 -10.37
C LEU A 48 -2.54 7.91 -9.95
N VAL A 49 -2.32 9.10 -9.38
CA VAL A 49 -1.07 9.46 -8.71
C VAL A 49 -1.26 9.17 -7.23
N VAL A 50 -0.55 8.14 -6.75
CA VAL A 50 -0.59 7.68 -5.37
C VAL A 50 0.85 7.55 -4.89
N GLU A 51 1.15 8.09 -3.71
CA GLU A 51 2.48 7.98 -3.11
C GLU A 51 2.71 6.58 -2.52
N PRO A 52 3.96 6.17 -2.24
CA PRO A 52 4.24 4.82 -1.72
C PRO A 52 3.44 4.44 -0.46
N SER A 53 3.41 5.32 0.55
CA SER A 53 2.64 5.12 1.79
C SER A 53 1.15 4.91 1.51
N GLY A 54 0.59 5.71 0.59
CA GLY A 54 -0.81 5.64 0.19
C GLY A 54 -1.18 4.44 -0.67
N ALA A 55 -0.19 3.74 -1.24
CA ALA A 55 -0.40 2.58 -2.09
C ALA A 55 -0.32 1.23 -1.34
N THR A 56 0.07 1.23 -0.06
CA THR A 56 0.35 0.00 0.71
C THR A 56 -0.84 -0.95 0.82
N ALA A 57 -2.04 -0.43 1.10
CA ALA A 57 -3.26 -1.24 1.13
C ALA A 57 -3.56 -1.87 -0.24
N PHE A 58 -3.33 -1.13 -1.33
CA PHE A 58 -3.51 -1.65 -2.68
C PHE A 58 -2.43 -2.69 -3.05
N ALA A 59 -1.19 -2.53 -2.57
CA ALA A 59 -0.13 -3.52 -2.75
C ALA A 59 -0.51 -4.87 -2.11
N ALA A 60 -1.04 -4.84 -0.89
CA ALA A 60 -1.50 -6.06 -0.21
C ALA A 60 -2.61 -6.76 -1.00
N VAL A 61 -3.61 -6.00 -1.49
CA VAL A 61 -4.68 -6.54 -2.33
C VAL A 61 -4.13 -7.11 -3.64
N LEU A 62 -3.21 -6.41 -4.30
CA LEU A 62 -2.63 -6.88 -5.56
C LEU A 62 -1.89 -8.22 -5.39
N ASN A 63 -1.12 -8.37 -4.31
CA ASN A 63 -0.40 -9.61 -4.01
C ASN A 63 -1.35 -10.75 -3.67
N ARG A 64 -2.32 -10.52 -2.78
CA ARG A 64 -3.34 -11.51 -2.42
C ARG A 64 -4.15 -11.97 -3.63
N ALA A 65 -4.49 -11.05 -4.53
CA ALA A 65 -5.17 -11.38 -5.78
C ALA A 65 -4.29 -12.24 -6.69
N ALA A 66 -2.99 -11.93 -6.81
CA ALA A 66 -2.04 -12.71 -7.60
C ALA A 66 -1.83 -14.14 -7.05
N GLU A 67 -1.98 -14.32 -5.74
CA GLU A 67 -1.91 -15.61 -5.05
C GLU A 67 -3.25 -16.38 -5.04
N GLY A 68 -4.32 -15.81 -5.62
CA GLY A 68 -5.63 -16.45 -5.67
C GLY A 68 -6.36 -16.49 -4.32
N GLN A 69 -6.03 -15.57 -3.40
CA GLN A 69 -6.63 -15.52 -2.07
C GLN A 69 -8.05 -14.91 -2.02
N PHE A 70 -8.54 -14.37 -3.14
CA PHE A 70 -9.90 -13.83 -3.23
C PHE A 70 -10.79 -14.72 -4.07
N SER A 71 -12.02 -14.92 -3.60
CA SER A 71 -13.03 -15.59 -4.42
C SER A 71 -13.60 -14.66 -5.49
N SER A 72 -14.17 -15.22 -6.57
CA SER A 72 -14.75 -14.43 -7.66
C SER A 72 -15.97 -13.59 -7.26
N SER A 73 -16.62 -13.91 -6.14
CA SER A 73 -17.77 -13.17 -5.60
C SER A 73 -17.38 -12.17 -4.50
N GLU A 74 -16.11 -12.13 -4.12
CA GLU A 74 -15.62 -11.28 -3.05
C GLU A 74 -15.53 -9.80 -3.47
N ARG A 75 -15.90 -8.91 -2.56
CA ARG A 75 -15.78 -7.46 -2.77
C ARG A 75 -14.65 -6.93 -1.91
N VAL A 76 -13.60 -6.45 -2.56
CA VAL A 76 -12.40 -5.94 -1.91
C VAL A 76 -12.32 -4.42 -2.10
N VAL A 77 -12.03 -3.70 -1.03
CA VAL A 77 -11.82 -2.25 -1.04
C VAL A 77 -10.43 -1.96 -0.49
N ALA A 78 -9.62 -1.22 -1.27
CA ALA A 78 -8.35 -0.66 -0.81
C ALA A 78 -8.48 0.86 -0.70
N ILE A 79 -8.10 1.42 0.45
CA ILE A 79 -8.10 2.88 0.65
C ILE A 79 -6.76 3.44 0.20
N LEU A 80 -6.81 4.35 -0.77
CA LEU A 80 -5.65 5.11 -1.24
C LEU A 80 -5.56 6.40 -0.41
N THR A 81 -4.59 6.50 0.50
CA THR A 81 -4.60 7.54 1.54
C THR A 81 -3.85 8.83 1.18
N GLY A 82 -3.00 8.81 0.15
CA GLY A 82 -2.15 9.95 -0.19
C GLY A 82 -1.61 9.92 -1.63
N GLY A 83 -1.41 11.11 -2.18
CA GLY A 83 -0.88 11.32 -3.54
C GLY A 83 0.13 12.45 -3.61
N ASN A 84 0.75 12.82 -2.47
CA ASN A 84 1.72 13.91 -2.40
C ASN A 84 3.08 13.42 -2.90
N MET A 85 3.15 13.18 -4.21
CA MET A 85 4.28 12.52 -4.84
C MET A 85 4.92 13.41 -5.91
N ALA A 86 6.22 13.66 -5.75
CA ALA A 86 7.04 14.27 -6.79
C ALA A 86 7.36 13.26 -7.91
N PRO A 87 7.55 13.68 -9.17
CA PRO A 87 7.88 12.79 -10.29
C PRO A 87 9.09 11.88 -10.03
N GLU A 88 10.07 12.34 -9.27
CA GLU A 88 11.27 11.59 -8.89
C GLU A 88 10.95 10.35 -8.06
N THR A 89 9.93 10.44 -7.19
CA THR A 89 9.47 9.29 -6.40
C THR A 89 8.84 8.23 -7.29
N LEU A 90 8.07 8.63 -8.31
CA LEU A 90 7.55 7.69 -9.31
C LEU A 90 8.69 7.04 -10.10
N MET A 91 9.70 7.81 -10.52
CA MET A 91 10.88 7.25 -11.22
C MET A 91 11.61 6.22 -10.36
N LYS A 92 11.80 6.49 -9.06
CA LYS A 92 12.35 5.52 -8.11
C LYS A 92 11.50 4.26 -7.99
N CYS A 93 10.17 4.39 -7.94
CA CYS A 93 9.26 3.24 -7.92
C CYS A 93 9.36 2.43 -9.21
N VAL A 94 9.47 3.07 -10.38
CA VAL A 94 9.68 2.37 -11.65
C VAL A 94 10.99 1.57 -11.64
N ALA A 95 12.07 2.15 -11.12
CA ALA A 95 13.35 1.47 -11.01
C ALA A 95 13.32 0.28 -10.02
N LEU A 96 12.60 0.42 -8.89
CA LEU A 96 12.51 -0.61 -7.86
C LEU A 96 11.51 -1.73 -8.22
N ALA A 97 10.48 -1.43 -8.99
CA ALA A 97 9.47 -2.40 -9.42
C ALA A 97 9.99 -3.38 -10.48
N GLY A 98 10.99 -2.95 -11.27
CA GLY A 98 11.74 -3.77 -12.24
C GLY A 98 12.51 -4.90 -11.55
#